data_AF-A0A3B0B8E7-F1
#
_entry.id   AF-A0A3B0B8E7-F1
#
_cell.length_a   1.000
_cell.length_b   1.000
_cell.length_c   1.000
_cell.angle_alpha   90.00
_cell.angle_beta   90.00
_cell.angle_gamma   90.00
#
_symmetry.space_group_name_H-M   'P 1'
#
loop_
_entity.id
_entity.type
_entity.pdbx_description
1 polymer ?
#
loop_
_entity_poly.entity_id
_entity_poly.type
_entity_poly.pdbx_seq_one_letter_code
_entity_poly.pdbx_strand_id
1 'polypeptide(L)' 'MANTFTLTDTELACGVTLGAVHAARDRGLVRDERSVFVAERHQAPAVAGAAARMALGGPVEFSHLAYGCPVYRLVRA' A
#
# COMPACT_ATOMS: atom_id res chain seq x y z
N MET A 1 -7.89 18.98 1.50
CA MET A 1 -6.67 19.11 0.69
C MET A 1 -6.43 17.78 0.01
N ALA A 2 -6.44 17.75 -1.33
CA ALA A 2 -6.06 16.56 -2.07
C ALA A 2 -4.54 16.45 -2.03
N ASN A 3 -4.00 15.53 -1.23
CA ASN A 3 -2.57 15.26 -1.22
C ASN A 3 -2.25 14.52 -2.52
N THR A 4 -1.48 15.14 -3.42
CA THR A 4 -1.02 14.49 -4.65
C THR A 4 -0.08 13.35 -4.27
N PHE A 5 -0.46 12.11 -4.56
CA PHE A 5 0.39 10.94 -4.34
C PHE A 5 1.35 10.76 -5.52
N THR A 6 2.62 10.55 -5.23
CA THR A 6 3.67 10.33 -6.22
C THR A 6 4.31 8.96 -6.01
N LEU A 7 4.54 8.25 -7.12
CA LEU A 7 5.30 7.00 -7.12
C LEU A 7 6.79 7.28 -6.91
N THR A 8 7.47 6.39 -6.21
CA THR A 8 8.93 6.45 -6.11
C THR A 8 9.59 5.93 -7.39
N ASP A 9 10.85 6.29 -7.62
CA ASP A 9 11.63 5.78 -8.76
C ASP A 9 11.72 4.25 -8.75
N THR A 10 11.81 3.65 -7.56
CA THR A 10 11.79 2.19 -7.40
C THR A 10 10.45 1.57 -7.80
N GLU A 11 9.33 2.18 -7.41
CA GLU A 11 8.01 1.70 -7.81
C GLU A 11 7.83 1.80 -9.34
N LEU A 12 8.27 2.90 -9.94
CA LEU A 12 8.28 3.08 -11.40
C LEU A 12 9.17 2.05 -12.10
N ALA A 13 10.37 1.78 -11.57
CA ALA A 13 11.28 0.76 -12.11
C ALA A 13 10.70 -0.67 -11.99
N CYS A 14 9.85 -0.91 -11.00
CA CYS A 14 9.08 -2.15 -10.87
C CYS A 14 7.82 -2.20 -11.77
N GLY A 15 7.60 -1.20 -12.63
CA GLY A 15 6.45 -1.14 -13.53
C GLY A 15 5.13 -0.78 -12.83
N VAL A 16 5.18 -0.21 -11.62
CA VAL A 16 3.98 0.24 -10.90
C VAL A 16 3.38 1.45 -11.63
N THR A 17 2.05 1.43 -11.80
CA THR A 17 1.29 2.55 -12.35
C THR A 17 0.33 3.11 -11.31
N LEU A 18 0.01 4.40 -11.39
CA LEU A 18 -0.98 5.02 -10.50
C LEU A 18 -2.34 4.31 -10.59
N GLY A 19 -2.75 3.89 -11.79
CA GLY A 19 -4.00 3.14 -11.97
C GLY A 19 -4.02 1.83 -11.20
N ALA A 20 -2.92 1.06 -11.23
CA ALA A 20 -2.79 -0.17 -10.45
C ALA A 20 -2.80 0.09 -8.94
N VAL A 21 -2.16 1.17 -8.50
CA VAL A 21 -2.14 1.58 -7.09
C VAL A 21 -3.52 1.99 -6.59
N HIS A 22 -4.27 2.77 -7.37
CA HIS A 22 -5.65 3.14 -7.05
C HIS A 22 -6.54 1.90 -6.97
N ALA A 23 -6.49 1.02 -7.96
CA ALA A 23 -7.28 -0.22 -7.96
C ALA A 23 -6.92 -1.14 -6.78
N ALA A 24 -5.65 -1.22 -6.40
CA ALA A 24 -5.22 -2.00 -5.23
C ALA A 24 -5.64 -1.34 -3.91
N ARG A 25 -5.56 -0.01 -3.79
CA ARG A 25 -6.02 0.76 -2.64
C ARG A 25 -7.50 0.56 -2.39
N ASP A 26 -8.31 0.64 -3.44
CA ASP A 26 -9.77 0.58 -3.33
C ASP A 26 -10.27 -0.83 -2.96
N ARG A 27 -9.47 -1.87 -3.25
CA ARG A 27 -9.74 -3.27 -2.86
C ARG A 27 -9.15 -3.65 -1.51
N GLY A 28 -8.15 -2.92 -1.03
CA GLY A 28 -7.50 -3.20 0.25
C GLY A 28 -8.31 -2.70 1.44
N LEU A 29 -8.07 -3.31 2.61
CA LEU A 29 -8.76 -2.96 3.85
C LEU A 29 -7.85 -2.12 4.75
N VAL A 30 -8.34 -0.95 5.16
CA VAL A 30 -7.69 -0.12 6.18
C VAL A 30 -8.28 -0.46 7.55
N ARG A 31 -7.42 -0.74 8.53
CA ARG A 31 -7.81 -1.06 9.92
C ARG A 31 -7.02 -0.23 10.93
N ASP A 32 -7.38 -0.39 12.21
CA ASP A 32 -6.69 0.16 13.38
C ASP A 32 -6.41 1.67 13.24
N GLU A 33 -7.49 2.45 13.10
CA GLU A 33 -7.43 3.91 12.99
C GLU A 33 -6.50 4.42 11.86
N ARG A 34 -6.43 3.68 10.75
CA ARG A 34 -5.56 3.95 9.59
C ARG A 34 -4.07 3.74 9.86
N SER A 35 -3.73 2.81 10.74
CA SER A 35 -2.35 2.37 10.95
C SER A 35 -2.02 1.04 10.25
N VAL A 36 -3.02 0.29 9.76
CA VAL A 36 -2.85 -1.00 9.10
C VAL A 36 -3.56 -1.03 7.75
N PHE A 37 -2.88 -1.56 6.73
CA PHE A 37 -3.46 -1.84 5.42
C PHE A 37 -3.29 -3.33 5.06
N VAL A 38 -4.38 -3.99 4.67
CA VAL A 38 -4.38 -5.39 4.23
C VAL A 38 -4.63 -5.41 2.73
N ALA A 39 -3.63 -5.83 1.96
CA ALA A 39 -3.70 -5.95 0.51
C ALA A 39 -4.33 -7.29 0.08
N GLU A 40 -4.82 -7.37 -1.16
CA GLU A 40 -5.30 -8.63 -1.73
C GLU A 40 -4.17 -9.67 -1.84
N ARG A 41 -4.52 -10.95 -1.62
CA ARG A 41 -3.59 -12.10 -1.61
C ARG A 41 -2.62 -12.17 -2.79
N HIS A 42 -3.08 -11.82 -3.99
CA HIS A 42 -2.30 -11.97 -5.23
C HIS A 42 -1.75 -10.65 -5.76
N GLN A 43 -1.82 -9.58 -4.98
CA GLN A 43 -1.31 -8.29 -5.40
C GLN A 43 0.22 -8.32 -5.46
N ALA A 44 0.79 -7.86 -6.58
CA ALA A 44 2.24 -7.74 -6.73
C ALA A 44 2.82 -6.86 -5.59
N PRO A 45 3.93 -7.27 -4.92
CA PRO A 45 4.43 -6.61 -3.71
C PRO A 45 4.69 -5.11 -3.86
N ALA A 46 5.23 -4.67 -5.00
CA ALA A 46 5.50 -3.25 -5.27
C ALA A 46 4.21 -2.43 -5.33
N VAL A 47 3.16 -2.96 -5.96
CA VAL A 47 1.84 -2.30 -6.02
C VAL A 47 1.16 -2.32 -4.65
N ALA A 48 1.26 -3.42 -3.91
CA ALA A 48 0.67 -3.55 -2.58
C ALA A 48 1.31 -2.56 -1.58
N GLY A 49 2.63 -2.43 -1.60
CA GLY A 49 3.35 -1.44 -0.79
C GLY A 49 3.00 -0.01 -1.15
N ALA A 50 2.96 0.33 -2.45
CA ALA A 50 2.56 1.65 -2.92
C ALA A 50 1.11 1.99 -2.52
N ALA A 51 0.19 1.04 -2.66
CA ALA A 51 -1.20 1.18 -2.24
C ALA A 51 -1.33 1.38 -0.72
N ALA A 52 -0.54 0.65 0.07
CA ALA A 52 -0.47 0.85 1.51
C ALA A 52 0.02 2.25 1.88
N ARG A 53 1.11 2.75 1.26
CA ARG A 53 1.58 4.13 1.47
C ARG A 53 0.51 5.15 1.11
N MET A 54 -0.17 4.96 -0.02
CA MET A 54 -1.25 5.85 -0.46
C MET A 54 -2.43 5.83 0.53
N ALA A 55 -2.78 4.64 1.04
CA ALA A 55 -3.91 4.46 1.94
C ALA A 55 -3.64 5.02 3.35
N LEU A 56 -2.43 4.80 3.88
CA LEU A 56 -2.05 5.18 5.24
C LEU A 56 -1.42 6.58 5.34
N GLY A 57 -1.02 7.17 4.20
CA GLY A 57 -0.56 8.56 4.14
C GLY A 57 0.87 8.79 4.61
N GLY A 58 1.71 7.76 4.63
CA GLY A 58 3.09 7.87 5.08
C GLY A 58 3.94 6.63 4.78
N PRO A 59 5.17 6.55 5.33
CA PRO A 59 6.03 5.39 5.20
C PRO A 59 5.37 4.16 5.84
N VAL A 60 5.52 3.01 5.20
CA VAL A 60 4.95 1.75 5.66
C VAL A 60 6.00 0.66 5.66
N GLU A 61 5.79 -0.33 6.52
CA GLU A 61 6.56 -1.57 6.54
C GLU A 61 5.66 -2.77 6.25
N PHE A 62 6.21 -3.78 5.60
CA PHE A 62 5.56 -5.09 5.56
C PHE A 62 5.66 -5.73 6.94
N SER A 63 4.54 -6.20 7.49
CA SER A 63 4.50 -6.84 8.80
C SER A 63 4.48 -8.36 8.67
N HIS A 64 3.47 -8.93 8.00
CA HIS A 64 3.28 -10.37 7.86
C HIS A 64 2.20 -10.68 6.81
N LEU A 65 1.94 -11.98 6.59
CA LEU A 65 0.79 -12.47 5.83
C LEU A 65 -0.32 -12.90 6.79
N ALA A 66 -1.52 -12.33 6.65
CA ALA A 66 -2.71 -12.78 7.37
C ALA A 66 -3.65 -13.50 6.39
N TYR A 67 -3.84 -14.82 6.58
CA TYR A 67 -4.60 -15.65 5.64
C TYR A 67 -4.13 -15.54 4.18
N GLY A 68 -2.82 -15.33 3.97
CA GLY A 68 -2.20 -15.12 2.66
C GLY A 68 -2.32 -13.70 2.11
N CYS A 69 -3.00 -12.78 2.81
CA CYS A 69 -3.07 -11.37 2.44
C CYS A 69 -1.89 -10.59 3.04
N PRO A 70 -1.13 -9.81 2.24
CA PRO A 70 -0.06 -8.97 2.76
C PRO A 70 -0.58 -7.88 3.70
N VAL A 71 0.02 -7.77 4.88
CA VAL A 71 -0.32 -6.76 5.88
C VAL A 71 0.82 -5.75 5.99
N TYR A 72 0.48 -4.47 5.82
CA TYR A 72 1.39 -3.34 5.95
C TYR A 72 0.98 -2.46 7.13
N ARG A 73 1.97 -1.86 7.79
CA ARG A 73 1.78 -0.96 8.93
C ARG A 73 2.44 0.38 8.68
N LEU A 74 1.84 1.44 9.19
CA LEU A 74 2.48 2.76 9.19
C LEU A 74 3.70 2.73 10.11
N VAL A 75 4.85 3.17 9.60
CA VAL A 75 6.05 3.35 10.43
C VAL A 75 5.85 4.64 11.24
N ARG A 76 5.70 4.50 12.55
CA ARG A 76 5.67 5.64 13.47
C ARG A 76 7.11 6.07 13.76
N ALA A 77 7.39 7.36 13.54
CA ALA A 77 8.63 7.99 13.96
C ALA A 77 8.67 8.16 15.49
#